data_AF-A0A4U2DFD8-F1
#
_entry.id   AF-A0A4U2DFD8-F1
#
_cell.length_a   1.000
_cell.length_b   1.000
_cell.length_c   1.000
_cell.angle_alpha   90.00
_cell.angle_beta   90.00
_cell.angle_gamma   90.00
#
_symmetry.space_group_name_H-M   'P 1'
#
loop_
_entity.id
_entity.type
_entity.pdbx_description
1 polymer ?
#
loop_
_entity_poly.entity_id
_entity_poly.type
_entity_poly.pdbx_seq_one_letter_code
_entity_poly.pdbx_strand_id
1 'polypeptide(L)'
;DNPDSIQESELQSWVDGGYIDFLGRMDDVKPAITQSAVYVLPSYREGTPRSVLEAMAMGRPIITTDAPGCRETVVNGVNGFLIPVKDSIAIYNKMIQ
;
A
#
# COMPACT_ATOMS: atom_id res chain seq x y z
N ASP A 1 11.41 13.80 -13.37
CA ASP A 1 12.66 13.50 -12.65
C ASP A 1 12.48 13.65 -11.16
N ASN A 2 12.11 12.55 -10.49
CA ASN A 2 12.13 12.45 -9.03
C ASN A 2 13.31 11.53 -8.67
N PRO A 3 14.33 12.00 -7.92
CA PRO A 3 15.53 11.23 -7.62
C PRO A 3 15.26 9.96 -6.80
N ASP A 4 14.11 9.88 -6.12
CA ASP A 4 13.71 8.71 -5.34
C ASP A 4 12.93 7.66 -6.16
N SER A 5 12.76 7.89 -7.48
CA SER A 5 12.08 6.93 -8.36
C SER A 5 13.03 5.84 -8.84
N ILE A 6 12.50 4.62 -8.92
CA ILE A 6 13.18 3.51 -9.59
C ILE A 6 13.24 3.74 -11.10
N GLN A 7 14.17 3.06 -11.76
CA GLN A 7 14.27 3.08 -13.22
C GLN A 7 13.25 2.14 -13.86
N GLU A 8 12.84 2.44 -15.08
CA GLU A 8 11.90 1.59 -15.84
C GLU A 8 12.45 0.16 -16.03
N SER A 9 13.76 0.03 -16.28
CA SER A 9 14.41 -1.28 -16.41
C SER A 9 14.36 -2.10 -15.12
N GLU A 10 14.40 -1.45 -13.96
CA GLU A 10 14.29 -2.11 -12.66
C GLU A 10 12.86 -2.62 -12.44
N LEU A 11 11.86 -1.77 -12.70
CA LEU A 11 10.45 -2.16 -12.67
C LEU A 11 10.18 -3.34 -13.61
N GLN A 12 10.67 -3.28 -14.84
CA GLN A 12 10.47 -4.33 -15.84
C GLN A 12 11.07 -5.66 -15.38
N SER A 13 12.23 -5.63 -14.71
CA SER A 13 12.83 -6.85 -14.16
C SER A 13 11.95 -7.55 -13.11
N TRP A 14 11.18 -6.79 -12.34
CA TRP A 14 10.26 -7.37 -11.35
C TRP A 14 9.00 -7.95 -11.99
N VAL A 15 8.49 -7.29 -13.03
CA VAL A 15 7.37 -7.76 -13.83
C VAL A 15 7.75 -9.05 -14.57
N ASP A 16 8.89 -9.05 -15.29
CA ASP A 16 9.38 -10.22 -16.03
C ASP A 16 9.71 -11.40 -15.09
N GLY A 17 10.14 -11.11 -13.87
CA GLY A 17 10.37 -12.10 -12.81
C GLY A 17 9.10 -12.65 -12.18
N GLY A 18 7.92 -12.09 -12.49
CA GLY A 18 6.64 -12.50 -11.91
C GLY A 18 6.49 -12.14 -10.42
N TYR A 19 7.27 -11.17 -9.93
CA TYR A 19 7.21 -10.74 -8.53
C TYR A 19 6.06 -9.76 -8.28
N ILE A 20 5.68 -8.98 -9.29
CA ILE A 20 4.61 -7.98 -9.22
C ILE A 20 3.80 -7.97 -10.51
N ASP A 21 2.52 -7.64 -10.40
CA ASP A 21 1.68 -7.22 -11.52
C ASP A 21 1.57 -5.69 -11.51
N PHE A 22 2.29 -5.02 -12.41
CA PHE A 22 2.23 -3.56 -12.51
C PHE A 22 1.06 -3.11 -13.40
N LEU A 23 -0.02 -2.64 -12.78
CA LEU A 23 -1.25 -2.23 -13.49
C LEU A 23 -1.20 -0.82 -14.12
N GLY A 24 -0.15 -0.05 -13.83
CA GLY A 24 0.00 1.32 -14.32
C GLY A 24 -1.05 2.30 -13.78
N ARG A 25 -1.23 3.41 -14.50
CA ARG A 25 -2.24 4.41 -14.14
C ARG A 25 -3.64 3.89 -14.47
N MET A 26 -4.53 3.91 -13.48
CA MET A 26 -5.94 3.56 -13.63
C MET A 26 -6.82 4.78 -13.37
N ASP A 27 -7.80 5.02 -14.24
CA ASP A 27 -8.84 6.03 -13.97
C ASP A 27 -9.95 5.46 -13.04
N ASP A 28 -10.07 4.13 -12.96
CA ASP A 28 -10.93 3.43 -12.01
C ASP A 28 -10.17 2.33 -11.29
N VAL A 29 -9.90 2.53 -9.99
CA VAL A 29 -9.17 1.58 -9.14
C VAL A 29 -10.05 0.45 -8.59
N LYS A 30 -11.38 0.56 -8.68
CA LYS A 30 -12.31 -0.42 -8.08
C LYS A 30 -12.00 -1.86 -8.48
N PRO A 31 -11.76 -2.20 -9.77
CA PRO A 31 -11.48 -3.58 -10.15
C PRO A 31 -10.23 -4.15 -9.47
N ALA A 32 -9.16 -3.35 -9.34
CA ALA A 32 -7.92 -3.76 -8.68
C ALA A 32 -8.09 -3.95 -7.17
N ILE A 33 -8.79 -3.03 -6.51
CA ILE A 33 -9.07 -3.11 -5.08
C ILE A 33 -9.97 -4.31 -4.78
N THR A 34 -11.00 -4.58 -5.59
CA THR A 34 -11.88 -5.75 -5.43
C THR A 34 -11.12 -7.08 -5.52
N GLN A 35 -10.13 -7.17 -6.41
CA GLN A 35 -9.33 -8.38 -6.58
C GLN A 35 -8.26 -8.55 -5.49
N SER A 36 -7.96 -7.49 -4.73
CA SER A 36 -6.93 -7.50 -3.69
C SER A 36 -7.47 -8.05 -2.36
N ALA A 37 -6.67 -8.81 -1.62
CA ALA A 37 -7.01 -9.26 -0.27
C ALA A 37 -6.73 -8.21 0.81
N VAL A 38 -5.69 -7.39 0.61
CA VAL A 38 -5.20 -6.37 1.53
C VAL A 38 -4.74 -5.14 0.75
N TYR A 39 -4.86 -3.95 1.33
CA TYR A 39 -4.31 -2.72 0.78
C TYR A 39 -3.13 -2.24 1.62
N VAL A 40 -2.01 -1.93 0.99
CA VAL A 40 -0.76 -1.52 1.67
C VAL A 40 -0.37 -0.11 1.23
N LEU A 41 -0.19 0.80 2.17
CA LEU A 41 0.32 2.15 1.93
C LEU A 41 1.49 2.46 2.88
N PRO A 42 2.74 2.21 2.48
CA PRO A 42 3.92 2.41 3.32
C PRO A 42 4.45 3.87 3.27
N SER A 43 3.56 4.87 3.17
CA SER A 43 3.94 6.29 3.04
C SER A 43 4.64 6.85 4.28
N TYR A 44 5.51 7.85 4.10
CA TYR A 44 6.27 8.45 5.22
C TYR A 44 5.59 9.68 5.84
N ARG A 45 4.77 10.40 5.06
CA ARG A 45 4.06 11.60 5.50
C ARG A 45 2.87 11.86 4.59
N GLU A 46 1.67 11.90 5.17
CA GLU A 46 0.42 12.16 4.45
C GLU A 46 -0.50 13.03 5.31
N GLY A 47 -1.47 13.69 4.67
CA GLY A 47 -2.56 14.37 5.38
C GLY A 47 -3.61 13.36 5.85
N THR A 48 -4.46 12.91 4.93
CA THR A 48 -5.31 11.73 5.12
C THR A 48 -5.36 11.03 3.77
N PRO A 49 -4.74 9.85 3.60
CA PRO A 49 -4.61 9.24 2.28
C PRO A 49 -5.98 8.85 1.72
N ARG A 50 -6.39 9.46 0.60
CA ARG A 50 -7.68 9.16 -0.04
C ARG A 50 -7.75 7.72 -0.52
N SER A 51 -6.65 7.17 -1.00
CA SER A 51 -6.56 5.79 -1.45
C SER A 51 -6.78 4.76 -0.33
N VAL A 52 -6.39 5.09 0.91
CA VAL A 52 -6.73 4.27 2.09
C VAL A 52 -8.24 4.31 2.34
N LEU A 53 -8.86 5.49 2.27
CA LEU A 53 -10.31 5.62 2.45
C LEU A 53 -11.10 4.88 1.36
N GLU A 54 -10.64 4.90 0.11
CA GLU A 54 -11.21 4.14 -1.00
C GLU A 54 -11.12 2.62 -0.73
N ALA A 55 -9.95 2.13 -0.33
CA ALA A 55 -9.77 0.72 0.02
C ALA A 55 -10.65 0.29 1.22
N MET A 56 -10.73 1.12 2.26
CA MET A 56 -11.60 0.89 3.42
C MET A 56 -13.08 0.87 3.04
N ALA A 57 -13.53 1.80 2.18
CA ALA A 57 -14.91 1.84 1.69
C ALA A 57 -15.27 0.58 0.88
N MET A 58 -14.28 -0.06 0.27
CA MET A 58 -14.40 -1.34 -0.42
C MET A 58 -14.15 -2.56 0.50
N GLY A 59 -14.06 -2.33 1.81
CA GLY A 59 -13.90 -3.39 2.82
C GLY A 59 -12.58 -4.14 2.73
N ARG A 60 -11.49 -3.47 2.33
CA ARG A 60 -10.14 -4.05 2.39
C ARG A 60 -9.48 -3.71 3.73
N PRO A 61 -8.83 -4.68 4.39
CA PRO A 61 -7.96 -4.39 5.53
C PRO A 61 -6.75 -3.58 5.06
N ILE A 62 -6.28 -2.69 5.93
CA ILE A 62 -5.21 -1.74 5.60
C ILE A 62 -3.92 -2.11 6.34
N ILE A 63 -2.77 -2.07 5.66
CA ILE A 63 -1.46 -2.01 6.31
C ILE A 63 -0.85 -0.66 5.95
N THR A 64 -0.61 0.19 6.96
CA THR A 64 -0.03 1.51 6.73
C THR A 64 0.94 1.88 7.85
N THR A 65 1.73 2.93 7.64
CA THR A 65 2.73 3.37 8.61
C THR A 65 2.10 4.09 9.81
N ASP A 66 2.78 4.02 10.95
CA ASP A 66 2.52 4.88 12.11
C ASP A 66 3.07 6.31 11.89
N ALA A 67 2.68 6.93 10.77
CA ALA A 67 2.97 8.31 10.45
C ALA A 67 1.73 9.18 10.68
N PRO A 68 1.88 10.49 10.97
CA PRO A 68 0.76 11.43 10.99
C PRO A 68 -0.09 11.30 9.72
N GLY A 69 -1.40 11.40 9.88
CA GLY A 69 -2.35 11.20 8.79
C GLY A 69 -2.69 9.74 8.48
N CYS A 70 -1.68 8.90 8.26
CA CYS A 70 -1.90 7.46 8.05
C CYS A 70 -2.49 6.80 9.31
N ARG A 71 -1.89 7.05 10.49
CA ARG A 71 -2.32 6.45 11.76
C ARG A 71 -3.78 6.73 12.14
N GLU A 72 -4.32 7.84 11.65
CA GLU A 72 -5.67 8.31 11.99
C GLU A 72 -6.75 7.51 11.26
N THR A 73 -6.40 6.84 10.16
CA THR A 73 -7.33 6.02 9.36
C THR A 73 -7.48 4.59 9.88
N VAL A 74 -6.52 4.10 10.67
CA VAL A 74 -6.43 2.70 11.07
C VAL A 74 -6.44 2.55 12.59
N VAL A 75 -7.37 1.74 13.08
CA VAL A 75 -7.37 1.20 14.44
C VAL A 75 -6.66 -0.14 14.39
N ASN A 76 -5.44 -0.18 14.94
CA ASN A 76 -4.55 -1.33 14.88
C ASN A 76 -5.22 -2.61 15.43
N GLY A 77 -5.22 -3.68 14.62
CA GLY A 77 -5.85 -4.96 14.93
C GLY A 77 -7.36 -5.03 14.71
N VAL A 78 -8.00 -3.94 14.27
CA VAL A 78 -9.45 -3.89 14.02
C VAL A 78 -9.75 -3.80 12.53
N ASN A 79 -9.31 -2.73 11.87
CA ASN A 79 -9.51 -2.52 10.43
C ASN A 79 -8.20 -2.59 9.63
N GLY A 80 -7.10 -2.92 10.29
CA GLY A 80 -5.77 -2.94 9.69
C GLY A 80 -4.64 -3.00 10.70
N PHE A 81 -3.41 -2.79 10.24
CA PHE A 81 -2.20 -2.74 11.05
C PHE A 81 -1.41 -1.45 10.82
N LEU A 82 -0.87 -0.92 11.91
CA LEU A 82 0.12 0.15 11.89
C LEU A 82 1.53 -0.44 11.99
N ILE A 83 2.42 -0.04 11.08
CA ILE A 83 3.82 -0.50 11.05
C ILE A 83 4.81 0.67 11.13
N PRO A 84 6.07 0.47 11.60
CA PRO A 84 7.06 1.53 11.59
C PRO A 84 7.39 2.01 10.17
N VAL A 85 7.69 3.30 10.02
CA VAL A 85 8.15 3.83 8.72
C VAL A 85 9.43 3.14 8.28
N LYS A 86 9.55 2.83 6.98
CA LYS A 86 10.72 2.18 6.36
C LYS A 86 11.03 0.77 6.87
N ASP A 87 10.01 0.03 7.34
CA ASP A 87 10.16 -1.34 7.82
C ASP A 87 9.40 -2.34 6.93
N SER A 88 10.10 -2.88 5.92
CA SER A 88 9.53 -3.88 5.02
C SER A 88 9.27 -5.23 5.69
N ILE A 89 10.03 -5.57 6.74
CA ILE A 89 9.85 -6.80 7.50
C ILE A 89 8.57 -6.74 8.32
N ALA A 90 8.25 -5.58 8.90
CA ALA A 90 6.98 -5.36 9.57
C ALA A 90 5.80 -5.51 8.60
N ILE A 91 5.91 -5.01 7.36
CA ILE A 91 4.89 -5.22 6.32
C ILE A 91 4.71 -6.72 6.05
N TYR A 92 5.80 -7.43 5.75
CA TYR A 92 5.77 -8.87 5.48
C TYR A 92 5.09 -9.65 6.60
N ASN A 93 5.50 -9.40 7.85
CA ASN A 93 4.95 -10.09 9.03
C ASN A 93 3.45 -9.85 9.21
N LYS A 94 2.91 -8.72 8.74
CA LYS A 94 1.49 -8.38 8.80
C LYS A 94 0.68 -8.90 7.62
N MET A 95 1.32 -9.14 6.47
CA MET A 95 0.65 -9.76 5.31
C MET A 95 0.39 -11.25 5.51
N ILE A 96 1.18 -11.93 6.34
CA ILE A 96 1.09 -13.39 6.57
C ILE A 96 0.31 -13.77 7.85
N GLN A 97 -0.27 -12.79 8.55
CA GLN A 97 -1.15 -13.00 9.72
C GLN A 97 -2.59 -13.18 9.27
#